data_AF-A0AB34KA57-F1
#
_entry.id   AF-A0AB34KA57-F1
#
_cell.length_a   1.000
_cell.length_b   1.000
_cell.length_c   1.000
_cell.angle_alpha   90.00
_cell.angle_beta   90.00
_cell.angle_gamma   90.00
#
_symmetry.space_group_name_H-M   'P 1'
#
loop_
_entity.id
_entity.type
_entity.pdbx_description
1 polymer ?
#
loop_
_entity_poly.entity_id
_entity_poly.type
_entity_poly.pdbx_seq_one_letter_code
_entity_poly.pdbx_strand_id
1 'polypeptide(L)'
;MRLTVGFGGAKHLIDDASSTTSVKELKLRLEPLTGLHMGHMRLIVKGKQPEDDVTLGALGVVDGAKLMLMRKGEDTSKRSRPTADSHPQEAGPSVTATDSTFPPKHDAIIAVGDGPITLIVAKGKQIYELRCDQTSTVGELKHMIQSSSGVEPAYQRLLVKGKEPSNGQTVSQLGLAKGGKLMLLFRDGHHREMEGMATLDTAQTELASLEQRWEGLQRKVKKRLLDAAAGIAELGAIEGLLAGLMQDLQNARLSEEGAARRSTQLDAMTRIGTEIEQLKKELTIADLDAQRRT
;
A
#
# COMPACT_ATOMS: atom_id res chain seq x y z
N MET A 1 -1.31 -10.72 39.29
CA MET A 1 -0.75 -9.39 39.03
C MET A 1 -1.24 -8.94 37.67
N ARG A 2 -1.72 -7.69 37.54
CA ARG A 2 -2.14 -7.14 36.25
C ARG A 2 -0.95 -6.58 35.49
N LEU A 3 -0.73 -7.01 34.26
CA LEU A 3 0.34 -6.51 33.39
C LEU A 3 -0.24 -5.92 32.11
N THR A 4 0.34 -4.83 31.63
CA THR A 4 -0.01 -4.26 30.34
C THR A 4 1.13 -4.47 29.36
N VAL A 5 0.89 -5.19 28.27
CA VAL A 5 1.87 -5.43 27.21
C VAL A 5 1.50 -4.61 25.99
N GLY A 6 2.34 -3.64 25.63
CA GLY A 6 2.17 -2.86 24.40
C GLY A 6 2.76 -3.57 23.20
N PHE A 7 1.98 -3.83 22.17
CA PHE A 7 2.43 -4.41 20.89
C PHE A 7 1.78 -3.65 19.71
N GLY A 8 2.58 -3.14 18.76
CA GLY A 8 2.07 -2.55 17.51
C GLY A 8 1.16 -1.32 17.67
N GLY A 9 1.12 -0.68 18.84
CA GLY A 9 0.20 0.42 19.17
C GLY A 9 -1.06 -0.04 19.93
N ALA A 10 -1.31 -1.35 20.01
CA ALA A 10 -2.32 -1.95 20.88
C ALA A 10 -1.75 -2.25 22.27
N LYS A 11 -2.62 -2.26 23.29
CA LYS A 11 -2.29 -2.64 24.67
C LYS A 11 -3.06 -3.92 25.00
N HIS A 12 -2.34 -4.97 25.36
CA HIS A 12 -2.90 -6.24 25.80
C HIS A 12 -2.79 -6.32 27.33
N LEU A 13 -3.91 -6.54 28.00
CA LEU A 13 -3.95 -6.68 29.46
C LEU A 13 -3.86 -8.17 29.83
N ILE A 14 -3.04 -8.48 30.84
CA ILE A 14 -2.89 -9.83 31.40
C ILE A 14 -3.19 -9.73 32.89
N ASP A 15 -4.33 -10.26 33.34
CA ASP A 15 -4.77 -10.14 34.74
C ASP A 15 -4.22 -11.25 35.66
N ASP A 16 -3.75 -12.38 35.09
CA ASP A 16 -3.34 -13.60 35.80
C ASP A 16 -1.83 -13.88 35.81
N ALA A 17 -0.97 -12.85 35.85
CA ALA A 17 0.48 -13.06 35.96
C ALA A 17 0.92 -13.13 37.43
N SER A 18 1.71 -14.14 37.81
CA SER A 18 2.36 -14.22 39.14
C SER A 18 3.83 -13.81 39.07
N SER A 19 4.43 -13.40 40.19
CA SER A 19 5.88 -13.12 40.29
C SER A 19 6.76 -14.33 39.99
N THR A 20 6.20 -15.55 40.06
CA THR A 20 6.84 -16.82 39.70
C THR A 20 6.73 -17.17 38.21
N THR A 21 5.96 -16.41 37.42
CA THR A 21 5.80 -16.65 35.98
C THR A 21 7.13 -16.37 35.27
N SER A 22 7.56 -17.27 34.40
CA SER A 22 8.74 -17.05 33.54
C SER A 22 8.42 -16.17 32.35
N VAL A 23 9.43 -15.52 31.78
CA VAL A 23 9.30 -14.77 30.52
C VAL A 23 8.82 -15.68 29.39
N LYS A 24 9.25 -16.94 29.38
CA LYS A 24 8.77 -17.98 28.45
C LYS A 24 7.26 -18.19 28.55
N GLU A 25 6.73 -18.37 29.75
CA GLU A 25 5.29 -18.55 29.98
C GLU A 25 4.48 -17.30 29.60
N LEU A 26 5.03 -16.10 29.88
CA LEU A 26 4.41 -14.84 29.47
C LEU A 26 4.32 -14.70 27.94
N LYS A 27 5.38 -15.10 27.22
CA LYS A 27 5.40 -15.09 25.76
C LYS A 27 4.39 -16.08 25.17
N LEU A 28 4.26 -17.28 25.74
CA LEU A 28 3.28 -18.28 25.31
C LEU A 28 1.84 -17.76 25.44
N ARG A 29 1.54 -17.08 26.54
CA ARG A 29 0.22 -16.44 26.75
C ARG A 29 -0.05 -15.25 25.82
N LEU A 30 1.00 -14.59 25.34
CA LEU A 30 0.88 -13.50 24.38
C LEU A 30 0.72 -13.98 22.93
N GLU A 31 1.07 -15.23 22.59
CA GLU A 31 0.92 -15.77 21.23
C GLU A 31 -0.51 -15.65 20.70
N PRO A 32 -1.56 -16.14 21.38
CA PRO A 32 -2.93 -16.03 20.86
C PRO A 32 -3.44 -14.58 20.82
N LEU A 33 -2.91 -13.70 21.66
CA LEU A 33 -3.33 -12.30 21.74
C LEU A 33 -2.68 -11.40 20.68
N THR A 34 -1.47 -11.74 20.24
CA THR A 34 -0.66 -10.93 19.32
C THR A 34 -0.45 -11.57 17.96
N GLY A 35 -0.83 -12.85 17.80
CA GLY A 35 -0.63 -13.61 16.56
C GLY A 35 0.85 -13.88 16.24
N LEU A 36 1.75 -13.70 17.21
CA LEU A 36 3.20 -13.84 17.05
C LEU A 36 3.71 -15.06 17.79
N HIS A 37 4.41 -15.94 17.07
CA HIS A 37 5.10 -17.09 17.64
C HIS A 37 6.26 -16.65 18.56
N MET A 38 6.52 -17.40 19.64
CA MET A 38 7.53 -17.08 20.67
C MET A 38 8.91 -16.74 20.11
N GLY A 39 9.33 -17.41 19.03
CA GLY A 39 10.61 -17.16 18.37
C GLY A 39 10.74 -15.76 17.77
N HIS A 40 9.61 -15.12 17.44
CA HIS A 40 9.53 -13.78 16.86
C HIS A 40 9.14 -12.72 17.89
N MET A 41 9.10 -13.07 19.18
CA MET A 41 8.76 -12.15 20.26
C MET A 41 10.01 -11.63 20.98
N ARG A 42 10.23 -10.32 20.87
CA ARG A 42 11.20 -9.59 21.69
C ARG A 42 10.45 -8.82 22.78
N LEU A 43 10.47 -9.36 24.00
CA LEU A 43 9.89 -8.70 25.17
C LEU A 43 10.92 -7.73 25.76
N ILE A 44 10.47 -6.52 26.12
CA ILE A 44 11.29 -5.48 26.74
C ILE A 44 10.62 -5.10 28.06
N VAL A 45 11.37 -5.26 29.15
CA VAL A 45 10.96 -4.96 30.52
C VAL A 45 11.91 -3.93 31.09
N LYS A 46 11.39 -2.74 31.46
CA LYS A 46 12.21 -1.61 31.95
C LYS A 46 13.43 -1.29 31.06
N GLY A 47 13.25 -1.35 29.74
CA GLY A 47 14.30 -1.07 28.75
C GLY A 47 15.34 -2.18 28.55
N LYS A 48 15.25 -3.30 29.28
CA LYS A 48 16.11 -4.47 29.09
C LYS A 48 15.33 -5.61 28.43
N GLN A 49 16.01 -6.41 27.61
CA GLN A 49 15.46 -7.65 27.08
C GLN A 49 15.83 -8.77 28.05
N PRO A 50 14.88 -9.29 28.85
CA PRO A 50 15.15 -10.41 29.72
C PRO A 50 15.28 -11.71 28.93
N GLU A 51 16.03 -12.67 29.47
CA GLU A 51 16.09 -14.04 28.96
C GLU A 51 14.82 -14.82 29.31
N ASP A 52 14.54 -15.87 28.55
CA ASP A 52 13.26 -16.59 28.60
C ASP A 52 13.07 -17.37 29.92
N ASP A 53 14.17 -17.77 30.56
CA ASP A 53 14.17 -18.53 31.81
C ASP A 53 14.08 -17.65 33.08
N VAL A 54 14.11 -16.32 32.93
CA VAL A 54 14.03 -15.40 34.07
C VAL A 54 12.57 -15.21 34.52
N THR A 55 12.33 -15.18 35.83
CA THR A 55 10.99 -14.92 36.38
C THR A 55 10.67 -13.43 36.46
N LEU A 56 9.39 -13.09 36.37
CA LEU A 56 8.90 -11.70 36.47
C LEU A 56 9.29 -11.04 37.80
N GLY A 57 9.35 -11.81 38.89
CA GLY A 57 9.82 -11.37 40.20
C GLY A 57 11.30 -10.95 40.18
N ALA A 58 12.17 -11.72 39.52
CA ALA A 58 13.59 -11.39 39.37
C ALA A 58 13.82 -10.13 38.51
N LEU A 59 12.88 -9.81 37.63
CA LEU A 59 12.89 -8.58 36.82
C LEU A 59 12.30 -7.36 37.55
N GLY A 60 11.84 -7.54 38.80
CA GLY A 60 11.18 -6.50 39.58
C GLY A 60 9.90 -5.97 38.92
N VAL A 61 9.18 -6.85 38.23
CA VAL A 61 7.88 -6.55 37.62
C VAL A 61 6.84 -6.57 38.72
N VAL A 62 6.20 -5.41 38.94
CA VAL A 62 5.14 -5.22 39.94
C VAL A 62 3.76 -5.25 39.29
N ASP A 63 2.71 -5.34 40.10
CA ASP A 63 1.34 -5.18 39.63
C ASP A 63 1.17 -3.80 38.94
N GLY A 64 0.58 -3.80 37.75
CA GLY A 64 0.44 -2.62 36.89
C GLY A 64 1.64 -2.34 35.97
N ALA A 65 2.65 -3.20 35.92
CA ALA A 65 3.83 -2.97 35.09
C ALA A 65 3.49 -2.94 33.58
N LYS A 66 4.14 -2.01 32.87
CA LYS A 66 4.06 -1.86 31.42
C LYS A 66 5.26 -2.53 30.76
N LEU A 67 4.99 -3.54 29.94
CA LEU A 67 5.97 -4.24 29.14
C LEU A 67 5.78 -3.84 27.67
N MET A 68 6.85 -3.88 26.90
CA MET A 68 6.79 -3.59 25.47
C MET A 68 7.19 -4.84 24.70
N LEU A 69 6.35 -5.26 23.76
CA LEU A 69 6.62 -6.37 22.88
C LEU A 69 6.96 -5.82 21.50
N MET A 70 8.06 -6.31 20.93
CA MET A 70 8.49 -6.03 19.57
C MET A 70 8.59 -7.33 18.78
N ARG A 71 8.30 -7.28 17.48
CA ARG A 71 8.58 -8.40 16.58
C ARG A 71 10.10 -8.48 16.38
N LYS A 72 10.70 -9.60 16.77
CA LYS A 72 12.08 -9.93 16.42
C LYS A 72 12.09 -10.15 14.91
N GLY A 73 12.81 -9.29 14.18
CA GLY A 73 13.08 -9.52 12.77
C GLY A 73 13.76 -10.87 12.59
N GLU A 74 13.39 -11.57 11.52
CA GLU A 74 14.03 -12.82 11.12
C GLU A 74 15.48 -12.51 10.73
N ASP A 75 16.40 -12.62 11.69
CA ASP A 75 17.85 -12.62 11.48
C ASP A 75 18.22 -13.92 10.77
N THR A 76 18.08 -13.97 9.44
CA THR A 76 18.76 -14.99 8.66
C THR A 76 20.24 -14.67 8.64
N SER A 77 21.02 -15.59 9.20
CA SER A 77 22.46 -15.79 9.00
C SER A 77 23.40 -15.01 9.93
N LYS A 78 23.54 -15.57 11.13
CA LYS A 78 24.86 -15.79 11.74
C LYS A 78 25.80 -16.38 10.68
N ARG A 79 26.79 -15.62 10.19
CA ARG A 79 27.98 -16.20 9.55
C ARG A 79 29.10 -16.23 10.59
N SER A 80 29.35 -17.42 11.07
CA SER A 80 30.42 -17.82 11.97
C SER A 80 31.77 -17.29 11.49
N ARG A 81 32.52 -16.63 12.38
CA ARG A 81 33.97 -16.44 12.26
C ARG A 81 34.66 -17.81 12.43
N PRO A 82 35.58 -18.20 11.54
CA PRO A 82 36.70 -19.03 11.93
C PRO A 82 37.88 -18.11 12.30
N THR A 83 38.31 -18.22 13.55
CA THR A 83 39.62 -17.76 14.03
C THR A 83 40.70 -18.72 13.54
N ALA A 84 41.76 -18.20 12.95
CA ALA A 84 43.05 -18.88 12.87
C ALA A 84 44.13 -17.85 13.18
N ASP A 85 44.70 -18.00 14.37
CA ASP A 85 45.91 -17.34 14.83
C ASP A 85 47.10 -18.28 14.57
N SER A 86 48.28 -17.69 14.36
CA SER A 86 49.64 -18.21 14.63
C SER A 86 50.57 -18.61 13.45
N HIS A 87 51.35 -17.61 12.96
CA HIS A 87 52.84 -17.47 12.95
C HIS A 87 53.76 -18.44 12.13
N PRO A 88 55.07 -18.14 11.85
CA PRO A 88 55.71 -17.00 11.14
C PRO A 88 56.94 -17.39 10.22
N GLN A 89 57.71 -16.39 9.72
CA GLN A 89 59.03 -16.42 9.02
C GLN A 89 59.05 -16.85 7.53
N GLU A 90 59.82 -16.29 6.58
CA GLU A 90 61.16 -15.66 6.65
C GLU A 90 61.49 -14.80 5.38
N ALA A 91 62.37 -13.80 5.57
CA ALA A 91 63.37 -13.14 4.69
C ALA A 91 63.16 -12.85 3.17
N GLY A 92 63.58 -11.64 2.74
CA GLY A 92 63.61 -11.11 1.36
C GLY A 92 64.72 -11.69 0.45
N PRO A 93 65.16 -10.99 -0.64
CA PRO A 93 65.56 -9.57 -0.64
C PRO A 93 65.16 -8.70 -1.88
N SER A 94 65.53 -7.41 -1.76
CA SER A 94 65.44 -6.21 -2.61
C SER A 94 65.70 -6.29 -4.12
N VAL A 95 65.09 -5.36 -4.87
CA VAL A 95 65.79 -4.39 -5.78
C VAL A 95 64.93 -3.14 -6.12
N THR A 96 65.43 -1.99 -5.67
CA THR A 96 65.51 -0.62 -6.25
C THR A 96 64.60 -0.07 -7.39
N ALA A 97 64.06 1.14 -7.12
CA ALA A 97 64.22 2.43 -7.84
C ALA A 97 62.94 3.14 -8.39
N THR A 98 62.61 4.27 -7.74
CA THR A 98 62.11 5.58 -8.22
C THR A 98 61.13 5.66 -9.41
N ASP A 99 59.96 6.29 -9.22
CA ASP A 99 59.66 7.66 -9.71
C ASP A 99 58.28 8.13 -9.20
N SER A 100 58.06 9.44 -9.30
CA SER A 100 57.16 10.34 -8.60
C SER A 100 55.68 10.29 -9.02
N THR A 101 54.81 10.87 -8.16
CA THR A 101 53.54 11.58 -8.45
C THR A 101 52.24 10.93 -7.93
N PHE A 102 51.63 11.59 -6.94
CA PHE A 102 50.21 11.50 -6.51
C PHE A 102 49.46 12.78 -7.01
N PRO A 103 48.11 12.90 -7.07
CA PRO A 103 47.02 11.99 -6.62
C PRO A 103 45.85 11.90 -7.68
N PRO A 104 44.59 11.61 -7.29
CA PRO A 104 43.98 10.29 -7.08
C PRO A 104 42.98 9.93 -8.20
N LYS A 105 42.90 8.65 -8.59
CA LYS A 105 41.72 8.12 -9.32
C LYS A 105 41.06 7.08 -8.43
N HIS A 106 39.82 7.37 -8.03
CA HIS A 106 38.92 6.40 -7.44
C HIS A 106 38.55 5.36 -8.53
N ASP A 107 39.48 4.45 -8.82
CA ASP A 107 39.18 3.21 -9.51
C ASP A 107 38.84 2.15 -8.47
N ALA A 108 37.58 2.18 -8.04
CA ALA A 108 36.89 0.99 -7.56
C ALA A 108 35.63 0.84 -8.41
N ILE A 109 35.84 0.51 -9.69
CA ILE A 109 34.84 -0.19 -10.47
C ILE A 109 34.60 -1.50 -9.71
N ILE A 110 33.52 -1.52 -8.94
CA ILE A 110 33.06 -2.72 -8.25
C ILE A 110 32.86 -3.77 -9.34
N ALA A 111 33.60 -4.87 -9.21
CA ALA A 111 33.51 -6.02 -10.08
C ALA A 111 32.05 -6.35 -10.38
N VAL A 112 31.75 -6.45 -11.68
CA VAL A 112 30.48 -6.90 -12.24
C VAL A 112 30.17 -8.28 -11.67
N GLY A 113 29.40 -8.30 -10.59
CA GLY A 113 28.64 -9.46 -10.17
C GLY A 113 27.40 -9.49 -11.03
N ASP A 114 27.46 -10.27 -12.11
CA ASP A 114 26.42 -10.52 -13.09
C ASP A 114 25.24 -11.28 -12.45
N GLY A 115 24.44 -10.59 -11.66
CA GLY A 115 23.30 -11.19 -10.98
C GLY A 115 22.30 -10.17 -10.45
N PRO A 116 21.00 -10.52 -10.42
CA PRO A 116 19.95 -9.61 -9.99
C PRO A 116 20.18 -9.20 -8.53
N ILE A 117 20.26 -7.90 -8.29
CA ILE A 117 20.34 -7.32 -6.96
C ILE A 117 18.93 -7.22 -6.37
N THR A 118 18.82 -7.53 -5.08
CA THR A 118 17.58 -7.34 -4.33
C THR A 118 17.61 -5.98 -3.66
N LEU A 119 16.63 -5.13 -3.95
CA LEU A 119 16.41 -3.84 -3.34
C LEU A 119 15.23 -3.92 -2.37
N ILE A 120 15.31 -3.15 -1.29
CA ILE A 120 14.26 -3.08 -0.27
C ILE A 120 13.57 -1.72 -0.39
N VAL A 121 12.29 -1.73 -0.74
CA VAL A 121 11.47 -0.53 -0.88
C VAL A 121 10.53 -0.43 0.32
N ALA A 122 10.73 0.57 1.16
CA ALA A 122 9.90 0.79 2.34
C ALA A 122 8.83 1.86 2.08
N LYS A 123 7.56 1.52 2.32
CA LYS A 123 6.39 2.41 2.27
C LYS A 123 5.78 2.48 3.66
N GLY A 124 6.23 3.42 4.48
CA GLY A 124 5.82 3.53 5.87
C GLY A 124 6.14 2.26 6.68
N LYS A 125 5.11 1.47 7.02
CA LYS A 125 5.24 0.19 7.74
C LYS A 125 5.39 -1.03 6.81
N GLN A 126 5.08 -0.87 5.52
CA GLN A 126 5.16 -1.94 4.54
C GLN A 126 6.55 -1.97 3.87
N ILE A 127 7.05 -3.17 3.56
CA ILE A 127 8.35 -3.39 2.92
C ILE A 127 8.14 -4.30 1.70
N TYR A 128 8.62 -3.87 0.54
CA TYR A 128 8.59 -4.62 -0.71
C TYR A 128 10.02 -4.99 -1.12
N GLU A 129 10.23 -6.22 -1.56
CA GLU A 129 11.50 -6.66 -2.13
C GLU A 129 11.43 -6.62 -3.65
N LEU A 130 12.31 -5.85 -4.28
CA LEU A 130 12.43 -5.74 -5.73
C LEU A 130 13.67 -6.48 -6.19
N ARG A 131 13.57 -7.27 -7.27
CA ARG A 131 14.73 -7.84 -7.96
C ARG A 131 14.96 -7.04 -9.24
N CYS A 132 16.14 -6.44 -9.37
CA CYS A 132 16.51 -5.65 -10.54
C CYS A 132 18.00 -5.79 -10.83
N ASP A 133 18.45 -5.22 -11.94
CA ASP A 133 19.86 -5.21 -12.28
C ASP A 133 20.52 -3.89 -11.87
N GLN A 134 21.85 -3.93 -11.76
CA GLN A 134 22.67 -2.76 -11.45
C GLN A 134 22.59 -1.67 -12.54
N THR A 135 22.28 -2.08 -13.77
CA THR A 135 22.08 -1.23 -14.95
C THR A 135 20.69 -0.60 -14.99
N SER A 136 19.73 -1.09 -14.20
CA SER A 136 18.37 -0.59 -14.25
C SER A 136 18.28 0.88 -13.88
N THR A 137 17.42 1.62 -14.56
CA THR A 137 17.22 3.05 -14.29
C THR A 137 16.18 3.27 -13.19
N VAL A 138 16.18 4.46 -12.59
CA VAL A 138 15.12 4.87 -11.65
C VAL A 138 13.74 4.82 -12.30
N GLY A 139 13.62 5.11 -13.59
CA GLY A 139 12.36 4.96 -14.34
C GLY A 139 11.84 3.52 -14.32
N GLU A 140 12.71 2.55 -14.62
CA GLU A 140 12.37 1.11 -14.57
C GLU A 140 12.05 0.63 -13.16
N LEU A 141 12.80 1.10 -12.16
CA LEU A 141 12.51 0.81 -10.75
C LEU A 141 11.09 1.26 -10.38
N LYS A 142 10.64 2.43 -10.87
CA LYS A 142 9.28 2.90 -10.61
C LYS A 142 8.22 1.99 -11.21
N HIS A 143 8.42 1.48 -12.42
CA HIS A 143 7.50 0.50 -13.02
C HIS A 143 7.47 -0.84 -12.26
N MET A 144 8.62 -1.33 -11.79
CA MET A 144 8.66 -2.54 -10.96
C MET A 144 8.00 -2.33 -9.59
N ILE A 145 8.17 -1.14 -8.99
CA ILE A 145 7.50 -0.74 -7.75
C ILE A 145 5.99 -0.61 -7.97
N GLN A 146 5.52 -0.14 -9.13
CA GLN A 146 4.10 -0.11 -9.47
C GLN A 146 3.51 -1.52 -9.45
N SER A 147 4.20 -2.46 -10.08
CA SER A 147 3.77 -3.87 -10.11
C SER A 147 3.70 -4.49 -8.71
N SER A 148 4.60 -4.09 -7.80
CA SER A 148 4.68 -4.66 -6.46
C SER A 148 3.80 -3.96 -5.42
N SER A 149 3.65 -2.64 -5.53
CA SER A 149 2.97 -1.79 -4.53
C SER A 149 1.63 -1.23 -4.99
N GLY A 150 1.29 -1.37 -6.27
CA GLY A 150 0.08 -0.83 -6.90
C GLY A 150 0.09 0.67 -7.15
N VAL A 151 1.21 1.36 -6.90
CA VAL A 151 1.33 2.82 -7.00
C VAL A 151 1.83 3.21 -8.39
N GLU A 152 1.12 4.05 -9.12
CA GLU A 152 1.54 4.44 -10.48
C GLU A 152 2.81 5.31 -10.47
N PRO A 153 3.77 5.12 -11.41
CA PRO A 153 5.10 5.73 -11.40
C PRO A 153 5.13 7.26 -11.33
N ALA A 154 4.09 7.94 -11.83
CA ALA A 154 3.94 9.39 -11.78
C ALA A 154 3.83 9.92 -10.33
N TYR A 155 3.24 9.12 -9.43
CA TYR A 155 2.98 9.49 -8.04
C TYR A 155 4.01 8.92 -7.07
N GLN A 156 4.97 8.15 -7.57
CA GLN A 156 6.06 7.61 -6.77
C GLN A 156 7.16 8.64 -6.56
N ARG A 157 7.40 9.00 -5.31
CA ARG A 157 8.57 9.76 -4.87
C ARG A 157 9.55 8.81 -4.19
N LEU A 158 10.62 8.46 -4.90
CA LEU A 158 11.67 7.60 -4.36
C LEU A 158 12.71 8.43 -3.63
N LEU A 159 13.09 8.00 -2.42
CA LEU A 159 14.23 8.55 -1.69
C LEU A 159 15.30 7.48 -1.50
N VAL A 160 16.51 7.79 -1.95
CA VAL A 160 17.69 6.96 -1.82
C VAL A 160 18.70 7.69 -0.94
N LYS A 161 19.01 7.12 0.23
CA LYS A 161 19.89 7.74 1.23
C LYS A 161 19.49 9.20 1.56
N GLY A 162 18.19 9.49 1.56
CA GLY A 162 17.64 10.82 1.83
C GLY A 162 17.63 11.80 0.65
N LYS A 163 18.10 11.39 -0.55
CA LYS A 163 18.05 12.20 -1.78
C LYS A 163 17.01 11.64 -2.75
N GLU A 164 16.32 12.53 -3.46
CA GLU A 164 15.44 12.14 -4.58
C GLU A 164 16.33 11.90 -5.80
N PRO A 165 16.45 10.65 -6.30
CA PRO A 165 17.28 10.35 -7.45
C PRO A 165 16.62 10.86 -8.73
N SER A 166 17.41 11.26 -9.71
CA SER A 166 16.88 11.65 -11.02
C SER A 166 16.46 10.41 -11.81
N ASN A 167 15.38 10.50 -12.60
CA ASN A 167 14.84 9.36 -13.36
C ASN A 167 15.88 8.69 -14.29
N GLY A 168 16.88 9.44 -14.76
CA GLY A 168 17.94 8.94 -15.63
C GLY A 168 19.13 8.29 -14.90
N GLN A 169 19.15 8.26 -13.58
CA GLN A 169 20.23 7.60 -12.83
C GLN A 169 20.01 6.09 -12.76
N THR A 170 21.10 5.33 -12.87
CA THR A 170 21.07 3.86 -12.71
C THR A 170 21.27 3.44 -11.25
N VAL A 171 20.87 2.21 -10.91
CA VAL A 171 21.03 1.68 -9.54
C VAL A 171 22.50 1.74 -9.09
N SER A 172 23.44 1.43 -9.98
CA SER A 172 24.88 1.58 -9.72
C SER A 172 25.30 3.02 -9.42
N GLN A 173 24.79 4.00 -10.17
CA GLN A 173 25.11 5.42 -9.95
C GLN A 173 24.56 5.96 -8.62
N LEU A 174 23.50 5.35 -8.09
CA LEU A 174 22.93 5.68 -6.78
C LEU A 174 23.71 5.07 -5.62
N GLY A 175 24.70 4.22 -5.91
CA GLY A 175 25.45 3.46 -4.92
C GLY A 175 24.53 2.53 -4.12
N LEU A 176 23.50 1.99 -4.78
CA LEU A 176 22.62 0.96 -4.23
C LEU A 176 23.24 -0.41 -4.55
N ALA A 177 23.52 -1.17 -3.51
CA ALA A 177 24.04 -2.54 -3.62
C ALA A 177 22.94 -3.56 -3.28
N LYS A 178 23.29 -4.84 -3.23
CA LYS A 178 22.40 -5.90 -2.71
C LYS A 178 21.93 -5.54 -1.29
N GLY A 179 20.61 -5.48 -1.09
CA GLY A 179 19.98 -5.05 0.17
C GLY A 179 19.85 -3.52 0.31
N GLY A 180 20.11 -2.76 -0.76
CA GLY A 180 19.96 -1.30 -0.77
C GLY A 180 18.53 -0.89 -0.42
N LYS A 181 18.39 0.08 0.50
CA LYS A 181 17.08 0.55 0.97
C LYS A 181 16.66 1.83 0.25
N LEU A 182 15.46 1.81 -0.32
CA LEU A 182 14.75 2.94 -0.89
C LEU A 182 13.51 3.22 -0.05
N MET A 183 13.13 4.49 0.06
CA MET A 183 11.87 4.88 0.69
C MET A 183 10.91 5.36 -0.40
N LEU A 184 9.73 4.77 -0.44
CA LEU A 184 8.64 5.19 -1.32
C LEU A 184 7.72 6.14 -0.55
N LEU A 185 7.67 7.39 -1.01
CA LEU A 185 6.71 8.40 -0.59
C LEU A 185 5.73 8.65 -1.74
N PHE A 186 4.59 9.23 -1.42
CA PHE A 186 3.63 9.71 -2.42
C PHE A 186 3.91 11.16 -2.74
N ARG A 187 3.80 11.53 -4.02
CA ARG A 187 3.59 12.94 -4.39
C ARG A 187 2.16 13.36 -4.02
N ASP A 188 2.00 14.65 -3.75
CA ASP A 188 0.68 15.29 -3.60
C ASP A 188 -0.17 14.97 -4.83
N GLY A 189 -1.20 14.14 -4.67
CA GLY A 189 -2.04 13.67 -5.77
C GLY A 189 -2.43 12.19 -5.68
N HIS A 190 -1.59 11.31 -5.11
CA HIS A 190 -1.87 9.86 -5.06
C HIS A 190 -3.17 9.52 -4.30
N HIS A 191 -3.42 10.19 -3.17
CA HIS A 191 -4.68 10.00 -2.44
C HIS A 191 -5.89 10.47 -3.26
N ARG A 192 -5.73 11.58 -3.98
CA ARG A 192 -6.81 12.21 -4.75
C ARG A 192 -7.19 11.41 -6.00
N GLU A 193 -6.24 10.68 -6.56
CA GLU A 193 -6.46 9.84 -7.74
C GLU A 193 -7.01 8.46 -7.38
N MET A 194 -6.53 7.82 -6.30
CA MET A 194 -7.18 6.61 -5.77
C MET A 194 -8.64 6.87 -5.42
N GLU A 195 -8.94 8.04 -4.84
CA GLU A 195 -10.32 8.51 -4.63
C GLU A 195 -11.08 8.68 -5.94
N GLY A 196 -10.45 9.23 -6.98
CA GLY A 196 -11.03 9.38 -8.32
C GLY A 196 -11.34 8.05 -9.03
N MET A 197 -10.45 7.06 -8.96
CA MET A 197 -10.72 5.74 -9.53
C MET A 197 -11.80 4.99 -8.74
N ALA A 198 -11.81 5.12 -7.41
CA ALA A 198 -12.86 4.55 -6.58
C ALA A 198 -14.25 5.18 -6.87
N THR A 199 -14.30 6.50 -7.13
CA THR A 199 -15.55 7.14 -7.56
C THR A 199 -15.98 6.68 -8.95
N LEU A 200 -15.06 6.41 -9.88
CA LEU A 200 -15.41 5.81 -11.18
C LEU A 200 -16.02 4.41 -11.05
N ASP A 201 -15.47 3.57 -10.19
CA ASP A 201 -15.96 2.20 -9.98
C ASP A 201 -17.32 2.19 -9.28
N THR A 202 -17.47 3.06 -8.27
CA THR A 202 -18.75 3.28 -7.59
C THR A 202 -19.79 3.81 -8.59
N ALA A 203 -19.43 4.81 -9.39
CA ALA A 203 -20.31 5.36 -10.40
C ALA A 203 -20.69 4.34 -11.47
N GLN A 204 -19.79 3.44 -11.86
CA GLN A 204 -20.11 2.36 -12.78
C GLN A 204 -21.15 1.40 -12.21
N THR A 205 -21.02 1.06 -10.93
CA THR A 205 -21.97 0.18 -10.23
C THR A 205 -23.34 0.85 -10.09
N GLU A 206 -23.36 2.13 -9.73
CA GLU A 206 -24.60 2.89 -9.63
C GLU A 206 -25.27 3.08 -10.99
N LEU A 207 -24.50 3.35 -12.05
CA LEU A 207 -25.01 3.42 -13.42
C LEU A 207 -25.66 2.10 -13.85
N ALA A 208 -25.03 0.96 -13.61
CA ALA A 208 -25.61 -0.34 -13.90
C ALA A 208 -26.93 -0.58 -13.14
N SER A 209 -27.00 -0.12 -11.89
CA SER A 209 -28.23 -0.18 -11.09
C SER A 209 -29.34 0.72 -11.66
N LEU A 210 -28.98 1.90 -12.17
CA LEU A 210 -29.90 2.83 -12.84
C LEU A 210 -30.42 2.26 -14.15
N GLU A 211 -29.56 1.64 -14.96
CA GLU A 211 -29.94 0.95 -16.19
C GLU A 211 -30.96 -0.17 -15.92
N GLN A 212 -30.74 -0.97 -14.87
CA GLN A 212 -31.68 -2.02 -14.49
C GLN A 212 -33.05 -1.44 -14.07
N ARG A 213 -33.06 -0.36 -13.30
CA ARG A 213 -34.30 0.35 -12.91
C ARG A 213 -35.00 0.93 -14.14
N TRP A 214 -34.24 1.53 -15.04
CA TRP A 214 -34.71 2.09 -16.31
C TRP A 214 -35.39 1.05 -17.19
N GLU A 215 -34.73 -0.09 -17.45
CA GLU A 215 -35.31 -1.18 -18.23
C GLU A 215 -36.55 -1.78 -17.57
N GLY A 216 -36.55 -1.85 -16.24
CA GLY A 216 -37.70 -2.30 -15.46
C GLY A 216 -38.90 -1.37 -15.65
N LEU A 217 -38.67 -0.06 -15.59
CA LEU A 217 -39.68 0.97 -15.80
C LEU A 217 -40.19 0.97 -17.24
N GLN A 218 -39.29 0.92 -18.23
CA GLN A 218 -39.65 0.80 -19.64
C GLN A 218 -40.56 -0.42 -19.91
N ARG A 219 -40.24 -1.58 -19.31
CA ARG A 219 -41.09 -2.78 -19.41
C ARG A 219 -42.47 -2.59 -18.80
N LYS A 220 -42.56 -1.93 -17.63
CA LYS A 220 -43.85 -1.63 -16.98
C LYS A 220 -44.68 -0.64 -17.79
N VAL A 221 -44.07 0.41 -18.35
CA VAL A 221 -44.72 1.37 -19.24
C VAL A 221 -45.22 0.69 -20.51
N LYS A 222 -44.38 -0.12 -21.17
CA LYS A 222 -44.76 -0.85 -22.40
C LYS A 222 -45.93 -1.82 -22.18
N LYS A 223 -46.01 -2.44 -21.00
CA LYS A 223 -47.11 -3.33 -20.61
C LYS A 223 -48.35 -2.60 -20.08
N ARG A 224 -48.34 -1.25 -20.05
CA ARG A 224 -49.40 -0.41 -19.45
C ARG A 224 -49.71 -0.80 -17.99
N LEU A 225 -48.69 -1.23 -17.25
CA LEU A 225 -48.81 -1.66 -15.84
C LEU A 225 -48.68 -0.49 -14.86
N LEU A 226 -48.46 0.73 -15.34
CA LEU A 226 -48.30 1.95 -14.56
C LEU A 226 -49.24 3.01 -15.10
N ASP A 227 -49.85 3.75 -14.18
CA ASP A 227 -50.53 5.01 -14.48
C ASP A 227 -49.52 6.06 -14.97
N ALA A 228 -49.96 6.99 -15.82
CA ALA A 228 -49.09 8.00 -16.41
C ALA A 228 -48.42 8.88 -15.33
N ALA A 229 -49.16 9.24 -14.28
CA ALA A 229 -48.62 10.04 -13.17
C ALA A 229 -47.55 9.27 -12.37
N ALA A 230 -47.77 7.98 -12.12
CA ALA A 230 -46.81 7.12 -11.44
C ALA A 230 -45.55 6.89 -12.29
N GLY A 231 -45.71 6.72 -13.60
CA GLY A 231 -44.60 6.61 -14.55
C GLY A 231 -43.73 7.88 -14.57
N ILE A 232 -44.35 9.05 -14.65
CA ILE A 232 -43.63 10.35 -14.65
C ILE A 232 -42.86 10.57 -13.34
N ALA A 233 -43.42 10.18 -12.19
CA ALA A 233 -42.74 10.31 -10.90
C ALA A 233 -41.49 9.42 -10.82
N GLU A 234 -41.59 8.15 -11.23
CA GLU A 234 -40.46 7.20 -11.28
C GLU A 234 -39.39 7.67 -12.27
N LEU A 235 -39.78 8.19 -13.44
CA LEU A 235 -38.85 8.79 -14.42
C LEU A 235 -38.07 9.95 -13.80
N GLY A 236 -38.75 10.85 -13.08
CA GLY A 236 -38.11 11.98 -12.39
C GLY A 236 -37.14 11.55 -11.29
N ALA A 237 -37.43 10.45 -10.58
CA ALA A 237 -36.51 9.90 -9.58
C ALA A 237 -35.23 9.35 -10.23
N ILE A 238 -35.35 8.63 -11.35
CA ILE A 238 -34.19 8.13 -12.12
C ILE A 238 -33.38 9.30 -12.68
N GLU A 239 -34.04 10.32 -13.22
CA GLU A 239 -33.42 11.54 -13.75
C GLU A 239 -32.60 12.29 -12.67
N GLY A 240 -33.14 12.41 -11.45
CA GLY A 240 -32.44 13.04 -10.33
C GLY A 240 -31.19 12.28 -9.87
N LEU A 241 -31.26 10.94 -9.83
CA LEU A 241 -30.11 10.09 -9.51
C LEU A 241 -29.03 10.17 -10.61
N LEU A 242 -29.46 10.13 -11.88
CA LEU A 242 -28.57 10.29 -13.03
C LEU A 242 -27.82 11.63 -12.98
N ALA A 243 -28.52 12.73 -12.70
CA ALA A 243 -27.93 14.06 -12.59
C ALA A 243 -26.92 14.16 -11.43
N GLY A 244 -27.24 13.58 -10.28
CA GLY A 244 -26.32 13.51 -9.14
C GLY A 244 -25.03 12.77 -9.50
N LEU A 245 -25.16 11.59 -10.11
CA LEU A 245 -24.03 10.78 -10.52
C LEU A 245 -23.18 11.46 -11.61
N MET A 246 -23.81 12.18 -12.54
CA MET A 246 -23.09 12.99 -13.53
C MET A 246 -22.27 14.09 -12.87
N GLN A 247 -22.83 14.77 -11.86
CA GLN A 247 -22.13 15.82 -11.13
C GLN A 247 -20.94 15.26 -10.34
N ASP A 248 -21.11 14.10 -9.70
CA ASP A 248 -20.04 13.43 -8.95
C ASP A 248 -18.89 13.00 -9.88
N LEU A 249 -19.21 12.42 -11.04
CA LEU A 249 -18.24 12.14 -12.09
C LEU A 249 -17.59 13.41 -12.63
N GLN A 250 -18.34 14.51 -12.74
CA GLN A 250 -17.80 15.77 -13.22
C GLN A 250 -16.80 16.40 -12.25
N ASN A 251 -17.05 16.24 -10.96
CA ASN A 251 -16.20 16.70 -9.87
C ASN A 251 -15.00 15.77 -9.63
N ALA A 252 -15.05 14.52 -10.09
CA ALA A 252 -13.95 13.57 -9.98
C ALA A 252 -12.74 14.04 -10.79
N ARG A 253 -11.63 14.34 -10.11
CA ARG A 253 -10.37 14.76 -10.72
C ARG A 253 -9.53 13.51 -11.03
N LEU A 254 -9.43 13.18 -12.33
CA LEU A 254 -8.94 11.89 -12.82
C LEU A 254 -7.65 12.04 -13.63
N SER A 255 -6.86 10.97 -13.70
CA SER A 255 -5.74 10.82 -14.65
C SER A 255 -6.24 10.71 -16.09
N GLU A 256 -5.35 10.79 -17.09
CA GLU A 256 -5.70 10.67 -18.52
C GLU A 256 -6.48 9.38 -18.82
N GLU A 257 -6.10 8.26 -18.20
CA GLU A 257 -6.81 6.98 -18.36
C GLU A 257 -8.22 7.00 -17.73
N GLY A 258 -8.37 7.66 -16.58
CA GLY A 258 -9.66 7.85 -15.92
C GLY A 258 -10.55 8.86 -16.66
N ALA A 259 -9.97 9.84 -17.34
CA ALA A 259 -10.69 10.83 -18.12
C ALA A 259 -11.41 10.21 -19.33
N ALA A 260 -10.77 9.25 -20.01
CA ALA A 260 -11.41 8.50 -21.09
C ALA A 260 -12.62 7.68 -20.58
N ARG A 261 -12.46 6.96 -19.46
CA ARG A 261 -13.54 6.18 -18.83
C ARG A 261 -14.69 7.09 -18.37
N ARG A 262 -14.37 8.22 -17.74
CA ARG A 262 -15.36 9.24 -17.36
C ARG A 262 -16.13 9.76 -18.56
N SER A 263 -15.44 10.05 -19.67
CA SER A 263 -16.10 10.51 -20.89
C SER A 263 -17.10 9.47 -21.38
N THR A 264 -16.69 8.20 -21.48
CA THR A 264 -17.58 7.12 -21.91
C THR A 264 -18.79 6.95 -20.98
N GLN A 265 -18.58 7.02 -19.67
CA GLN A 265 -19.68 6.95 -18.69
C GLN A 265 -20.63 8.15 -18.81
N LEU A 266 -20.10 9.38 -18.94
CA LEU A 266 -20.91 10.59 -19.14
C LEU A 266 -21.72 10.53 -20.44
N ASP A 267 -21.14 10.01 -21.52
CA ASP A 267 -21.83 9.83 -22.80
C ASP A 267 -23.00 8.83 -22.67
N ALA A 268 -22.77 7.69 -21.99
CA ALA A 268 -23.82 6.70 -21.71
C ALA A 268 -24.95 7.30 -20.86
N MET A 269 -24.61 8.06 -19.83
CA MET A 269 -25.59 8.72 -18.96
C MET A 269 -26.40 9.78 -19.71
N THR A 270 -25.74 10.59 -20.53
CA THR A 270 -26.42 11.61 -21.36
C THR A 270 -27.43 10.96 -22.29
N ARG A 271 -27.07 9.83 -22.91
CA ARG A 271 -28.00 9.05 -23.73
C ARG A 271 -29.21 8.56 -22.92
N ILE A 272 -29.01 7.94 -21.75
CA ILE A 272 -30.12 7.50 -20.89
C ILE A 272 -31.02 8.69 -20.51
N GLY A 273 -30.43 9.84 -20.16
CA GLY A 273 -31.16 11.07 -19.87
C GLY A 273 -32.06 11.51 -21.03
N THR A 274 -31.55 11.47 -22.27
CA THR A 274 -32.37 11.81 -23.46
C THR A 274 -33.52 10.83 -23.70
N GLU A 275 -33.30 9.54 -23.46
CA GLU A 275 -34.35 8.52 -23.61
C GLU A 275 -35.45 8.66 -22.53
N ILE A 276 -35.06 9.02 -21.29
CA ILE A 276 -35.99 9.35 -20.18
C ILE A 276 -36.85 10.57 -20.55
N GLU A 277 -36.21 11.66 -21.00
CA GLU A 277 -36.88 12.88 -21.46
C GLU A 277 -37.92 12.59 -22.55
N GLN A 278 -37.56 11.76 -23.53
CA GLN A 278 -38.45 11.38 -24.62
C GLN A 278 -39.66 10.59 -24.12
N LEU A 279 -39.44 9.55 -23.31
CA LEU A 279 -40.53 8.74 -22.75
C LEU A 279 -41.46 9.54 -21.84
N LYS A 280 -40.92 10.49 -21.07
CA LYS A 280 -41.69 11.42 -20.24
C LYS A 280 -42.62 12.30 -21.09
N LYS A 281 -42.14 12.80 -22.23
CA LYS A 281 -42.96 13.56 -23.19
C LYS A 281 -44.08 12.68 -23.77
N GLU A 282 -43.76 11.45 -24.18
CA GLU A 282 -44.76 10.51 -24.72
C GLU A 282 -45.86 10.17 -23.70
N LEU A 283 -45.50 9.90 -22.44
CA LEU A 283 -46.44 9.65 -21.35
C LEU A 283 -47.33 10.86 -21.04
N THR A 284 -46.76 12.07 -21.06
CA THR A 284 -47.50 13.31 -20.82
C THR A 284 -48.53 13.57 -21.92
N ILE A 285 -48.16 13.33 -23.19
CA ILE A 285 -49.08 13.46 -24.33
C ILE A 285 -50.19 12.42 -24.24
N ALA A 286 -49.85 11.17 -23.92
CA ALA A 286 -50.83 10.09 -23.77
C ALA A 286 -51.85 10.36 -22.65
N ASP A 287 -51.42 10.97 -21.54
CA ASP A 287 -52.29 11.37 -20.44
C ASP A 287 -53.25 12.51 -20.86
N LEU A 288 -52.74 13.55 -21.52
CA LEU A 288 -53.53 14.66 -22.08
C LEU A 288 -54.59 14.17 -23.08
N ASP A 289 -54.23 13.21 -23.95
CA ASP A 289 -55.16 12.62 -24.91
C ASP A 289 -56.23 11.74 -24.23
N ALA A 290 -55.88 11.06 -23.13
CA ALA A 290 -56.84 10.29 -22.35
C ALA A 290 -57.86 11.21 -21.65
N GLN A 291 -57.41 12.32 -21.06
CA GLN A 291 -58.27 13.31 -20.39
C GLN A 291 -59.20 14.05 -21.38
N ARG A 292 -58.80 14.20 -22.65
CA ARG A 292 -59.64 14.80 -23.70
C ARG A 292 -60.75 13.88 -24.22
N ARG A 293 -60.65 12.57 -23.96
CA ARG A 293 -61.62 11.56 -24.44
C ARG A 293 -62.67 11.17 -23.39
N THR A 294 -62.45 11.54 -22.13
CA THR A 294 -63.40 11.42 -21.01
C THR A 294 -64.24 12.68 -20.87
#